data_AF-V6LG48-F1
#
_entry.id   AF-V6LG48-F1
#
_cell.length_a   1.000
_cell.length_b   1.000
_cell.length_c   1.000
_cell.angle_alpha   90.00
_cell.angle_beta   90.00
_cell.angle_gamma   90.00
#
_symmetry.space_group_name_H-M   'P 1'
#
loop_
_entity.id
_entity.type
_entity.pdbx_description
1 polymer ?
#
loop_
_entity_poly.entity_id
_entity_poly.type
_entity_poly.pdbx_seq_one_letter_code
_entity_poly.pdbx_strand_id
1 'polypeptide(L)'
;MKNHHTIYQNLFIAQDQLKLRFLTPIQATKALECIQIIRTESDIKQILQIAELPSKLIMRDFLRLCYIVENSEQHDLFKIIFLANDHNYRQRVSPETFRKLKNINCKCDSDSVTDICTEIADLENQKYISYELFMCVCEDVFNIEK
;
A
#
# COMPACT_ATOMS: atom_id res chain seq x y z
N MET A 1 4.93 -10.77 -13.61
CA MET A 1 3.63 -10.75 -12.89
C MET A 1 2.63 -11.86 -13.26
N LYS A 2 2.65 -12.50 -14.45
CA LYS A 2 1.58 -13.46 -14.85
C LYS A 2 1.37 -14.65 -13.90
N ASN A 3 2.43 -15.14 -13.22
CA ASN A 3 2.30 -16.29 -12.31
C ASN A 3 1.82 -15.91 -10.89
N HIS A 4 2.12 -14.72 -10.37
CA HIS A 4 1.73 -14.32 -9.02
C HIS A 4 0.22 -14.09 -8.89
N HIS A 5 -0.41 -13.57 -9.95
CA HIS A 5 -1.85 -13.31 -9.94
C HIS A 5 -2.68 -14.59 -9.76
N THR A 6 -2.35 -15.66 -10.49
CA THR A 6 -3.02 -16.96 -10.37
C THR A 6 -2.77 -17.60 -9.00
N ILE A 7 -1.55 -17.47 -8.46
CA ILE A 7 -1.23 -17.95 -7.12
C ILE A 7 -2.13 -17.27 -6.08
N TYR A 8 -2.22 -15.93 -6.09
CA TYR A 8 -3.04 -15.21 -5.12
C TYR A 8 -4.53 -15.48 -5.27
N GLN A 9 -5.03 -15.67 -6.49
CA GLN A 9 -6.41 -16.11 -6.70
C GLN A 9 -6.67 -17.49 -6.07
N ASN A 10 -5.73 -18.42 -6.22
CA ASN A 10 -5.86 -19.76 -5.62
C ASN A 10 -5.82 -19.69 -4.09
N LEU A 11 -4.95 -18.85 -3.51
CA LEU A 11 -4.92 -18.61 -2.06
C LEU A 11 -6.25 -18.06 -1.55
N PHE A 12 -6.84 -17.11 -2.28
CA PHE A 12 -8.14 -16.56 -1.93
C PHE A 12 -9.22 -17.65 -1.90
N ILE A 13 -9.31 -18.44 -2.97
CA ILE A 13 -10.29 -19.52 -3.11
C ILE A 13 -10.11 -20.57 -1.99
N ALA A 14 -8.86 -20.89 -1.64
CA ALA A 14 -8.55 -21.86 -0.60
C ALA A 14 -8.99 -21.38 0.80
N GLN A 15 -8.91 -20.08 1.08
CA GLN A 15 -9.29 -19.51 2.38
C GLN A 15 -10.78 -19.11 2.46
N ASP A 16 -11.46 -18.94 1.34
CA ASP A 16 -12.92 -18.72 1.26
C ASP A 16 -13.72 -20.04 1.29
N GLN A 17 -13.46 -20.87 2.31
CA GLN A 17 -14.05 -22.21 2.44
C GLN A 17 -15.58 -22.19 2.48
N LEU A 18 -16.15 -21.13 3.05
CA LEU A 18 -17.60 -20.92 3.17
C LEU A 18 -18.23 -20.24 1.94
N LYS A 19 -17.43 -19.92 0.91
CA LYS A 19 -17.86 -19.25 -0.33
C LYS A 19 -18.58 -17.92 -0.07
N LEU A 20 -18.13 -17.18 0.94
CA LEU A 20 -18.64 -15.87 1.31
C LEU A 20 -18.22 -14.77 0.32
N ARG A 21 -17.28 -15.09 -0.59
CA ARG A 21 -16.72 -14.18 -1.60
C ARG A 21 -15.91 -13.03 -1.01
N PHE A 22 -15.50 -13.15 0.25
CA PHE A 22 -14.56 -12.23 0.90
C PHE A 22 -13.71 -12.96 1.94
N LEU A 23 -12.53 -12.41 2.21
CA LEU A 23 -11.68 -12.81 3.33
C LEU A 23 -11.70 -11.75 4.44
N THR A 24 -11.71 -12.22 5.68
CA THR A 24 -11.40 -11.41 6.86
C THR A 24 -9.88 -11.24 7.04
N PRO A 25 -9.39 -10.33 7.90
CA PRO A 25 -7.96 -10.16 8.15
C PRO A 25 -7.28 -11.45 8.63
N ILE A 26 -7.98 -12.26 9.45
CA ILE A 26 -7.49 -13.56 9.91
C ILE A 26 -7.29 -14.52 8.73
N GLN A 27 -8.26 -14.61 7.82
CA GLN A 27 -8.16 -15.47 6.64
C GLN A 27 -7.08 -14.98 5.67
N ALA A 28 -6.96 -13.66 5.46
CA ALA A 28 -5.92 -13.08 4.64
C ALA A 28 -4.52 -13.36 5.20
N THR A 29 -4.37 -13.32 6.53
CA THR A 29 -3.11 -13.68 7.21
C THR A 29 -2.71 -15.12 6.90
N LYS A 30 -3.62 -16.08 7.10
CA LYS A 30 -3.41 -17.50 6.76
C LYS A 30 -3.09 -17.73 5.28
N ALA A 31 -3.72 -16.95 4.40
CA ALA A 31 -3.46 -17.00 2.97
C ALA A 31 -2.00 -16.63 2.65
N LEU A 32 -1.49 -15.55 3.25
CA LEU A 32 -0.13 -15.05 3.05
C LEU A 32 0.93 -15.99 3.66
N GLU A 33 0.63 -16.63 4.77
CA GLU A 33 1.52 -17.64 5.39
C GLU A 33 1.81 -18.82 4.44
N CYS A 34 0.86 -19.20 3.59
CA CYS A 34 1.02 -20.28 2.60
C CYS A 34 2.10 -19.99 1.54
N ILE A 35 2.48 -18.72 1.37
CA ILE A 35 3.57 -18.28 0.48
C ILE A 35 4.74 -17.69 1.28
N GLN A 36 4.88 -18.09 2.55
CA GLN A 36 5.97 -17.69 3.44
C GLN A 36 6.04 -16.19 3.75
N ILE A 37 4.95 -15.46 3.53
CA ILE A 37 4.81 -14.07 3.97
C ILE A 37 4.21 -14.11 5.38
N ILE A 38 5.09 -14.02 6.38
CA ILE A 38 4.71 -14.08 7.80
C ILE A 38 4.39 -12.66 8.30
N ARG A 39 3.11 -12.41 8.55
CA ARG A 39 2.58 -11.18 9.15
C ARG A 39 1.57 -11.55 10.24
N THR A 40 1.50 -10.78 11.32
CA THR A 40 0.44 -10.98 12.31
C THR A 40 -0.89 -10.41 11.79
N GLU A 41 -2.01 -10.85 12.38
CA GLU A 41 -3.33 -10.25 12.08
C GLU A 41 -3.36 -8.75 12.38
N SER A 42 -2.64 -8.30 13.41
CA SER A 42 -2.51 -6.89 13.77
C SER A 42 -1.83 -6.10 12.65
N ASP A 43 -0.78 -6.65 12.07
CA ASP A 43 -0.03 -6.02 10.98
C ASP A 43 -0.92 -5.88 9.75
N ILE A 44 -1.66 -6.95 9.40
CA ILE A 44 -2.62 -6.90 8.30
C ILE A 44 -3.68 -5.84 8.55
N LYS A 45 -4.26 -5.78 9.76
CA LYS A 45 -5.23 -4.73 10.11
C LYS A 45 -4.66 -3.32 9.95
N GLN A 46 -3.42 -3.11 10.37
CA GLN A 46 -2.73 -1.82 10.22
C GLN A 46 -2.51 -1.48 8.73
N ILE A 47 -2.03 -2.42 7.93
CA ILE A 47 -1.85 -2.23 6.48
C ILE A 47 -3.18 -1.92 5.81
N LEU A 48 -4.26 -2.63 6.16
CA LEU A 48 -5.59 -2.37 5.64
C LEU A 48 -6.07 -0.95 5.97
N GLN A 49 -5.82 -0.48 7.20
CA GLN A 49 -6.16 0.87 7.62
C GLN A 49 -5.39 1.92 6.82
N ILE A 50 -4.07 1.78 6.69
CA ILE A 50 -3.21 2.73 5.96
C ILE A 50 -3.53 2.73 4.46
N ALA A 51 -3.76 1.55 3.88
CA ALA A 51 -4.07 1.39 2.47
C ALA A 51 -5.54 1.72 2.12
N GLU A 52 -6.35 2.08 3.13
CA GLU A 52 -7.78 2.34 3.01
C GLU A 52 -8.54 1.16 2.35
N LEU A 53 -8.13 -0.07 2.68
CA LEU A 53 -8.77 -1.30 2.21
C LEU A 53 -9.85 -1.75 3.21
N PRO A 54 -10.96 -2.35 2.73
CA PRO A 54 -12.03 -2.80 3.62
C PRO A 54 -11.60 -3.99 4.49
N SER A 55 -12.22 -4.14 5.66
CA SER A 55 -11.99 -5.30 6.54
C SER A 55 -12.54 -6.63 5.97
N LYS A 56 -13.43 -6.56 4.99
CA LYS A 56 -13.91 -7.69 4.20
C LYS A 56 -13.34 -7.57 2.79
N LEU A 57 -12.28 -8.33 2.53
CA LEU A 57 -11.52 -8.27 1.29
C LEU A 57 -12.18 -9.14 0.23
N ILE A 58 -12.80 -8.54 -0.77
CA ILE A 58 -13.11 -9.27 -2.01
C ILE A 58 -11.82 -9.60 -2.76
N MET A 59 -11.88 -10.49 -3.76
CA MET A 59 -10.71 -10.94 -4.53
C MET A 59 -9.79 -9.78 -4.96
N ARG A 60 -10.36 -8.73 -5.54
CA ARG A 60 -9.59 -7.55 -6.00
C ARG A 60 -8.80 -6.90 -4.85
N ASP A 61 -9.44 -6.73 -3.69
CA ASP A 61 -8.85 -6.05 -2.55
C ASP A 61 -7.78 -6.94 -1.89
N PHE A 62 -7.99 -8.25 -1.87
CA PHE A 62 -6.99 -9.22 -1.42
C PHE A 62 -5.75 -9.25 -2.32
N LEU A 63 -5.92 -9.20 -3.65
CA LEU A 63 -4.80 -9.11 -4.58
C LEU A 63 -3.98 -7.82 -4.36
N ARG A 64 -4.66 -6.70 -4.10
CA ARG A 64 -4.02 -5.43 -3.77
C ARG A 64 -3.28 -5.51 -2.44
N LEU A 65 -3.85 -6.16 -1.43
CA LEU A 65 -3.14 -6.45 -0.17
C LEU A 65 -1.88 -7.29 -0.42
N CYS A 66 -1.98 -8.37 -1.20
CA CYS A 66 -0.81 -9.23 -1.51
C CYS A 66 0.32 -8.43 -2.16
N TYR A 67 -0.01 -7.57 -3.14
CA TYR A 67 0.95 -6.69 -3.77
C TYR A 67 1.65 -5.78 -2.77
N ILE A 68 0.90 -5.15 -1.86
CA ILE A 68 1.46 -4.27 -0.84
C ILE A 68 2.40 -5.07 0.07
N VAL A 69 1.94 -6.17 0.66
CA VAL A 69 2.69 -6.93 1.66
C VAL A 69 3.94 -7.60 1.07
N GLU A 70 3.90 -8.05 -0.18
CA GLU A 70 5.06 -8.63 -0.87
C GLU A 70 6.14 -7.57 -1.16
N ASN A 71 5.74 -6.31 -1.34
CA ASN A 71 6.64 -5.24 -1.72
C ASN A 71 6.95 -4.26 -0.58
N SER A 72 6.40 -4.44 0.62
CA SER A 72 6.66 -3.55 1.76
C SER A 72 7.04 -4.30 3.03
N GLU A 73 7.86 -3.64 3.85
CA GLU A 73 8.03 -4.04 5.23
C GLU A 73 6.84 -3.59 6.08
N GLN A 74 6.67 -4.19 7.26
CA GLN A 74 5.54 -3.89 8.15
C GLN A 74 5.56 -2.45 8.66
N HIS A 75 6.76 -1.92 8.90
CA HIS A 75 6.95 -0.59 9.47
C HIS A 75 7.20 0.49 8.40
N ASP A 76 7.26 0.11 7.13
CA ASP A 76 7.49 1.03 6.01
C ASP A 76 6.16 1.67 5.56
N LEU A 77 5.66 2.58 6.40
CA LEU A 77 4.37 3.25 6.21
C LEU A 77 4.32 4.03 4.88
N PHE A 78 5.44 4.65 4.49
CA PHE A 78 5.54 5.43 3.25
C PHE A 78 5.38 4.54 2.03
N LYS A 79 6.08 3.40 1.99
CA LYS A 79 5.95 2.45 0.90
C LYS A 79 4.56 1.81 0.85
N ILE A 80 3.95 1.52 2.00
CA ILE A 80 2.56 1.04 2.05
C ILE A 80 1.61 2.07 1.42
N ILE A 81 1.73 3.35 1.79
CA ILE A 81 0.90 4.43 1.21
C ILE A 81 1.14 4.54 -0.29
N PHE A 82 2.39 4.51 -0.74
CA PHE A 82 2.70 4.58 -2.17
C PHE A 82 2.06 3.42 -2.94
N LEU A 83 2.33 2.18 -2.53
CA LEU A 83 1.83 0.98 -3.18
C LEU A 83 0.29 0.89 -3.13
N ALA A 84 -0.34 1.44 -2.09
CA ALA A 84 -1.77 1.53 -2.02
C ALA A 84 -2.37 2.47 -3.09
N ASN A 85 -1.66 3.53 -3.48
CA ASN A 85 -2.14 4.53 -4.45
C ASN A 85 -1.59 4.31 -5.88
N ASP A 86 -0.61 3.42 -6.06
CA ASP A 86 -0.14 2.92 -7.37
C ASP A 86 -1.12 1.89 -7.98
N HIS A 87 -2.35 2.32 -8.26
CA HIS A 87 -3.44 1.44 -8.69
C HIS A 87 -3.19 0.70 -10.01
N ASN A 88 -2.29 1.20 -10.85
CA ASN A 88 -1.97 0.65 -12.15
C ASN A 88 -0.60 -0.05 -12.20
N TYR A 89 0.08 -0.18 -11.06
CA TYR A 89 1.37 -0.84 -10.91
C TYR A 89 2.45 -0.23 -11.81
N ARG A 90 2.40 1.09 -12.04
CA ARG A 90 3.36 1.81 -12.88
C ARG A 90 4.44 2.50 -12.08
N GLN A 91 4.49 2.27 -10.77
CA GLN A 91 5.43 2.93 -9.86
C GLN A 91 5.32 4.45 -9.93
N ARG A 92 4.08 4.95 -10.04
CA ARG A 92 3.79 6.39 -10.06
C ARG A 92 2.47 6.68 -9.38
N VAL A 93 2.42 7.78 -8.63
CA VAL A 93 1.23 8.23 -7.90
C VAL A 93 0.90 9.69 -8.19
N SER A 94 -0.33 10.09 -7.91
CA SER A 94 -0.72 11.51 -7.95
C SER A 94 -0.07 12.28 -6.79
N PRO A 95 0.29 13.57 -6.95
CA PRO A 95 0.70 14.43 -5.84
C PRO A 95 -0.28 14.43 -4.66
N GLU A 96 -1.57 14.22 -4.89
CA GLU A 96 -2.58 14.15 -3.83
C GLU A 96 -2.34 13.00 -2.83
N THR A 97 -1.52 12.01 -3.20
CA THR A 97 -1.12 10.92 -2.31
C THR A 97 -0.43 11.43 -1.04
N PHE A 98 0.28 12.56 -1.12
CA PHE A 98 0.94 13.17 0.05
C PHE A 98 -0.05 13.62 1.13
N ARG A 99 -1.30 13.97 0.77
CA ARG A 99 -2.34 14.27 1.77
C ARG A 99 -2.65 13.08 2.68
N LYS A 100 -2.46 11.85 2.19
CA LYS A 100 -2.68 10.62 2.98
C LYS A 100 -1.62 10.39 4.05
N LEU A 101 -0.47 11.08 3.97
CA LEU A 101 0.57 11.02 5.00
C LEU A 101 0.09 11.63 6.33
N LYS A 102 -0.90 12.53 6.30
CA LYS A 102 -1.53 13.06 7.53
C LYS A 102 -2.11 11.95 8.41
N ASN A 103 -2.59 10.86 7.81
CA ASN A 103 -3.22 9.75 8.52
C ASN A 103 -2.22 8.86 9.27
N ILE A 104 -0.91 8.98 9.02
CA ILE A 104 0.14 8.21 9.71
C ILE A 104 0.88 9.02 10.79
N ASN A 105 0.21 10.05 11.34
CA ASN A 105 0.74 10.88 12.44
C ASN A 105 2.04 11.63 12.06
N CYS A 106 2.20 11.96 10.77
CA CYS A 106 3.26 12.80 10.28
C CYS A 106 3.12 14.23 10.81
N LYS A 107 4.19 14.77 11.39
CA LYS A 107 4.22 16.13 11.97
C LYS A 107 4.29 17.26 10.94
N CYS A 108 4.46 16.94 9.66
CA CYS A 108 4.50 17.96 8.62
C CYS A 108 3.09 18.35 8.18
N ASP A 109 2.91 19.64 7.87
CA ASP A 109 1.69 20.15 7.26
C ASP A 109 1.55 19.54 5.85
N SER A 110 0.60 18.61 5.71
CA SER A 110 0.40 17.83 4.49
C SER A 110 0.08 18.69 3.27
N ASP A 111 -0.50 19.87 3.49
CA ASP A 111 -0.87 20.79 2.42
C ASP A 111 0.40 21.44 1.83
N SER A 112 1.31 21.91 2.69
CA SER A 112 2.63 22.40 2.28
C SER A 112 3.46 21.36 1.51
N VAL A 113 3.43 20.08 1.92
CA VAL A 113 4.14 18.99 1.22
C VAL A 113 3.50 18.70 -0.13
N THR A 114 2.17 18.70 -0.19
CA THR A 114 1.42 18.46 -1.44
C THR A 114 1.69 19.59 -2.44
N ASP A 115 1.76 20.83 -1.99
CA ASP A 115 2.02 22.01 -2.83
C ASP A 115 3.43 21.94 -3.42
N ILE A 116 4.45 21.65 -2.59
CA ILE A 116 5.84 21.44 -3.05
C ILE A 116 5.91 20.29 -4.07
N CYS A 117 5.21 19.18 -3.79
CA CYS A 117 5.22 18.03 -4.69
C CYS A 117 4.50 18.29 -6.01
N THR A 118 3.43 19.07 -5.99
CA THR A 118 2.72 19.51 -7.19
C THR A 118 3.62 20.44 -8.01
N GLU A 119 4.34 21.35 -7.36
CA GLU A 119 5.30 22.22 -8.01
C GLU A 119 6.45 21.42 -8.67
N ILE A 120 7.03 20.43 -7.98
CA ILE A 120 8.07 19.55 -8.56
C ILE A 120 7.51 18.75 -9.75
N ALA A 121 6.32 18.19 -9.60
CA ALA A 121 5.66 17.41 -10.65
C ALA A 121 5.41 18.28 -11.91
N ASP A 122 4.92 19.51 -11.72
CA ASP A 122 4.69 20.47 -12.80
C ASP A 122 5.99 20.98 -13.44
N LEU A 123 7.05 21.23 -12.65
CA LEU A 123 8.39 21.60 -13.14
C LEU A 123 8.98 20.52 -14.07
N GLU A 124 8.71 19.25 -13.79
CA GLU A 124 9.13 18.14 -14.63
C GLU A 124 8.15 17.83 -15.79
N ASN A 125 7.06 18.59 -15.95
CA ASN A 125 5.93 18.28 -16.83
C ASN A 125 5.31 16.88 -16.58
N GLN A 126 5.46 16.36 -15.36
CA GLN A 126 4.93 15.06 -14.97
C GLN A 126 3.68 15.29 -14.11
N LYS A 127 2.50 14.82 -14.56
CA LYS A 127 1.28 14.83 -13.72
C LYS A 127 1.32 13.80 -12.58
N TYR A 128 2.45 13.14 -12.39
CA TYR A 128 2.63 12.01 -11.49
C TYR A 128 4.02 12.07 -10.86
N ILE A 129 4.13 11.46 -9.70
CA ILE A 129 5.36 11.38 -8.90
C ILE A 129 5.82 9.94 -8.92
N SER A 130 7.09 9.71 -9.26
CA SER A 130 7.67 8.37 -9.27
C SER A 130 7.86 7.83 -7.85
N TYR A 131 8.12 6.52 -7.73
CA TYR A 131 8.44 5.90 -6.46
C TYR A 131 9.66 6.56 -5.79
N GLU A 132 10.73 6.77 -6.54
CA GLU A 132 11.98 7.33 -6.02
C GLU A 132 11.76 8.74 -5.48
N LEU A 133 11.10 9.60 -6.27
CA LEU A 133 10.80 10.97 -5.83
C LEU A 133 9.88 10.97 -4.61
N PHE A 134 8.87 10.09 -4.58
CA PHE A 134 7.98 9.97 -3.42
C PHE A 134 8.74 9.61 -2.14
N MET A 135 9.63 8.63 -2.21
CA MET A 135 10.43 8.20 -1.06
C MET A 135 11.42 9.28 -0.63
N CYS A 136 12.11 9.93 -1.56
CA CYS A 136 13.03 11.04 -1.24
C CYS A 136 12.31 12.17 -0.48
N VAL A 137 11.15 12.60 -0.96
CA VAL A 137 10.37 13.63 -0.26
C VAL A 137 9.96 13.14 1.13
N CYS A 138 9.54 11.89 1.27
CA CYS A 138 9.18 11.36 2.59
C CYS A 138 10.40 11.32 3.54
N GLU A 139 11.57 10.91 3.07
CA GLU A 139 12.80 10.91 3.88
C GLU A 139 13.20 12.32 4.32
N ASP A 140 13.19 13.29 3.38
CA ASP A 140 13.61 14.67 3.61
C ASP A 140 12.64 15.43 4.51
N VAL A 141 11.33 15.28 4.29
CA VAL A 141 10.29 16.00 5.03
C VAL A 141 10.12 15.43 6.44
N PHE A 142 10.28 14.12 6.60
CA PHE A 142 9.99 13.46 7.87
C PHE A 142 11.22 13.17 8.73
N ASN A 143 12.41 13.62 8.32
CA ASN A 143 13.67 13.46 9.07
C ASN A 143 13.77 12.07 9.67
N ILE A 144 13.67 11.03 8.83
CA ILE A 144 13.96 9.68 9.27
C ILE A 144 15.46 9.66 9.54
N GLU A 145 15.88 9.98 10.77
CA GLU A 145 17.26 9.79 11.21
C GLU A 145 17.63 8.32 10.95
N LYS A 146 18.62 8.12 10.07
CA LYS A 146 19.16 6.80 9.72
C LYS A 146 19.82 6.12 10.91
#